data_AF-A0A970N444-F1
#
_entry.id   AF-A0A970N444-F1
#
_cell.length_a   1.000
_cell.length_b   1.000
_cell.length_c   1.000
_cell.angle_alpha   90.00
_cell.angle_beta   90.00
_cell.angle_gamma   90.00
#
_symmetry.space_group_name_H-M   'P 1'
#
loop_
_entity.id
_entity.type
_entity.pdbx_description
1 polymer ?
#
loop_
_entity_poly.entity_id
_entity_poly.type
_entity_poly.pdbx_seq_one_letter_code
_entity_poly.pdbx_strand_id
1 'polypeptide(L)' 'KPKKIIYISCEPETLARDIRILAGHYKIVSVQPVDMFPQTHHIETVVSLVLKTR' A
#
# COMPACT_ATOMS: atom_id res chain seq x y z
N LYS A 1 15.54 1.98 9.94
CA LYS A 1 14.33 1.86 9.08
C LYS A 1 13.23 1.15 9.87
N PRO A 2 11.96 1.58 9.79
CA PRO A 2 10.85 0.90 10.47
C PRO A 2 10.70 -0.54 9.99
N LYS A 3 10.32 -1.47 10.87
CA LYS A 3 10.15 -2.90 10.53
C LYS A 3 8.88 -3.16 9.71
N LYS A 4 7.84 -2.34 9.92
CA LYS A 4 6.53 -2.45 9.27
C LYS A 4 6.06 -1.05 8.86
N ILE A 5 5.47 -0.96 7.68
CA ILE A 5 4.82 0.25 7.16
C ILE A 5 3.40 -0.14 6.78
N ILE A 6 2.42 0.65 7.19
CA ILE A 6 1.04 0.60 6.68
C ILE A 6 0.87 1.83 5.80
N TYR A 7 0.60 1.59 4.52
CA TYR A 7 0.36 2.64 3.53
C TYR A 7 -1.14 2.63 3.21
N ILE A 8 -1.80 3.79 3.28
CA ILE A 8 -3.21 3.96 2.90
C ILE A 8 -3.26 4.98 1.76
N SER A 9 -3.94 4.66 0.66
CA SER A 9 -4.11 5.55 -0.50
C SER A 9 -5.49 5.43 -1.12
N CYS A 10 -6.06 6.55 -1.51
CA CYS A 10 -7.30 6.63 -2.30
C CYS A 10 -7.06 6.55 -3.82
N GLU A 11 -5.81 6.59 -4.25
CA GLU A 11 -5.41 6.62 -5.67
C GLU A 11 -4.49 5.43 -5.98
N PRO A 12 -4.97 4.42 -6.75
CA PRO A 12 -4.19 3.23 -7.08
C PRO A 12 -2.92 3.52 -7.88
N GLU A 13 -2.92 4.52 -8.77
CA GLU A 13 -1.76 4.80 -9.64
C GLU A 13 -0.55 5.31 -8.85
N THR A 14 -0.79 6.28 -7.95
CA THR A 14 0.27 6.84 -7.09
C THR A 14 0.77 5.81 -6.09
N LEU A 15 -0.14 4.99 -5.54
CA LEU A 15 0.19 3.86 -4.67
C LEU A 15 1.12 2.86 -5.36
N ALA A 16 0.82 2.48 -6.61
CA ALA A 16 1.64 1.53 -7.36
C ALA A 16 3.05 2.06 -7.63
N ARG A 17 3.18 3.36 -7.94
CA ARG A 17 4.48 4.03 -8.08
C ARG A 17 5.28 3.97 -6.79
N ASP A 18 4.67 4.33 -5.66
CA ASP A 18 5.35 4.39 -4.37
C ASP A 18 5.77 3.01 -3.87
N ILE A 19 4.89 2.01 -4.03
CA ILE A 19 5.21 0.62 -3.72
C ILE A 19 6.42 0.14 -4.54
N ARG A 20 6.52 0.51 -5.81
CA ARG A 20 7.66 0.13 -6.66
C ARG A 20 8.97 0.70 -6.14
N ILE A 21 8.96 1.93 -5.62
CA ILE A 21 10.12 2.54 -4.97
C ILE A 21 10.45 1.80 -3.66
N LEU A 22 9.44 1.51 -2.84
CA LEU A 22 9.61 0.82 -1.56
C LEU A 22 10.02 -0.65 -1.70
N ALA A 23 9.70 -1.30 -2.82
CA ALA A 23 10.00 -2.71 -3.11
C ALA A 23 11.51 -3.02 -3.07
N GLY A 24 12.38 -2.02 -3.23
CA GLY A 24 13.83 -2.19 -3.06
C GLY A 24 14.25 -2.56 -1.63
N HIS A 25 13.45 -2.19 -0.62
CA HIS A 25 13.79 -2.41 0.79
C HIS A 25 12.71 -3.16 1.59
N TYR A 26 11.47 -3.16 1.11
CA TYR A 26 10.33 -3.76 1.79
C TYR A 26 9.69 -4.83 0.91
N LYS A 27 9.07 -5.82 1.55
CA LYS A 27 8.18 -6.79 0.90
C LYS A 27 6.73 -6.41 1.20
N ILE A 28 5.88 -6.55 0.21
CA ILE A 28 4.42 -6.41 0.37
C ILE A 28 3.94 -7.69 1.06
N VAL A 29 3.18 -7.52 2.13
CA VAL A 29 2.58 -8.64 2.90
C VAL A 29 1.11 -8.80 2.52
N SER A 30 0.39 -7.68 2.40
CA SER A 30 -1.03 -7.69 2.05
C SER A 30 -1.42 -6.39 1.37
N VAL A 31 -2.45 -6.46 0.53
CA VAL A 31 -3.12 -5.33 -0.12
C VAL A 31 -4.61 -5.55 0.04
N GLN A 32 -5.31 -4.58 0.61
CA GLN A 32 -6.75 -4.66 0.85
C GLN A 32 -7.42 -3.37 0.36
N PRO A 33 -8.21 -3.44 -0.73
CA PRO A 33 -9.14 -2.39 -1.09
C PRO A 33 -10.28 -2.30 -0.08
N VAL A 34 -10.73 -1.08 0.22
CA VAL A 34 -11.81 -0.75 1.15
C VAL A 34 -12.70 0.28 0.46
N ASP A 35 -13.96 -0.09 0.27
CA ASP A 35 -14.98 0.83 -0.21
C ASP A 35 -15.50 1.67 0.98
N MET A 36 -14.94 2.87 1.12
CA MET A 36 -15.40 3.86 2.10
C MET A 36 -16.52 4.75 1.54
N PHE A 37 -16.77 4.70 0.23
CA PHE A 37 -17.66 5.61 -0.47
C PHE A 37 -18.52 4.83 -1.49
N PRO A 38 -19.54 4.10 -1.02
CA PRO A 38 -20.37 3.27 -1.90
C PRO A 38 -21.01 4.08 -3.02
N GLN A 39 -21.14 3.47 -4.19
CA GLN A 39 -21.69 4.11 -5.40
C GLN A 39 -20.84 5.28 -5.94
N THR A 40 -19.57 5.37 -5.54
CA THR A 40 -18.60 6.29 -6.14
C THR A 40 -17.48 5.51 -6.83
N HIS A 41 -16.63 6.24 -7.55
CA HIS A 41 -15.41 5.71 -8.16
C HIS A 41 -14.23 5.64 -7.17
N HIS A 42 -14.38 6.19 -5.96
CA HIS A 42 -13.31 6.25 -4.98
C HIS A 42 -13.13 4.89 -4.29
N ILE A 43 -11.88 4.44 -4.20
CA ILE A 43 -11.53 3.26 -3.43
C ILE A 43 -10.28 3.53 -2.60
N GLU A 44 -10.38 3.28 -1.30
CA GLU A 44 -9.23 3.33 -0.42
C GLU A 44 -8.50 1.99 -0.49
N THR A 45 -7.17 2.01 -0.47
CA THR A 45 -6.36 0.79 -0.48
C THR A 45 -5.38 0.82 0.67
N VAL A 46 -5.42 -0.23 1.49
CA VAL A 46 -4.52 -0.45 2.62
C VAL A 46 -3.45 -1.47 2.24
N VAL A 47 -2.18 -1.08 2.34
CA VAL A 47 -1.04 -1.94 2.00
C VAL A 47 -0.16 -2.12 3.22
N SER A 48 0.10 -3.38 3.58
CA SER A 48 1.07 -3.71 4.61
C SER A 48 2.41 -4.08 3.97
N LEU A 49 3.45 -3.36 4.36
CA LEU A 49 4.83 -3.63 3.95
C LEU A 49 5.66 -3.98 5.18
N VAL A 50 6.61 -4.91 5.03
CA VAL A 50 7.60 -5.21 6.06
C VAL A 50 9.00 -5.16 5.49
N LEU A 51 9.96 -4.73 6.30
CA LEU A 51 11.35 -4.58 5.88
C LEU A 51 11.90 -5.96 5.47
N LYS A 52 12.55 -6.03 4.31
CA LYS A 52 13.26 -7.24 3.88
C LYS A 52 14.38 -7.52 4.88
N THR A 53 14.27 -8.63 5.59
CA THR A 53 15.38 -9.16 6.39
C THR A 53 16.35 -9.80 5.40
N ARG A 54 17.64 -9.47 5.53
CA ARG A 54 18.70 -10.10 4.73
C ARG A 54 18.74 -11.59 4.99
#